data_AF-A0AAD1ZCM6-F1
#
_entry.id   AF-A0AAD1ZCM6-F1
#
_cell.length_a   1.000
_cell.length_b   1.000
_cell.length_c   1.000
_cell.angle_alpha   90.00
_cell.angle_beta   90.00
_cell.angle_gamma   90.00
#
_symmetry.space_group_name_H-M   'P 1'
#
loop_
_entity.id
_entity.type
_entity.pdbx_description
1 polymer ?
#
loop_
_entity_poly.entity_id
_entity_poly.type
_entity_poly.pdbx_seq_one_letter_code
_entity_poly.pdbx_strand_id
1 'polypeptide(L)'
;MAAVKSKVSKPGPNKTNSSTGREVWLYSLLLILQYGVQPLISRRFTSREVIVTSLVLACEMTKVICALLLMAKDGTLKKLFKEWTLIGSLTASGLPAAIYALQNSLLQIAYRNLDSLTFSMLNQTKIIFTALFTYIILRQKQSIQQDGALLLLIIAAILLSIGEVVSPLAKYKLVFLGDQSVGKTSIITRFMYDKFDTTYQATIGIDFLSKTMYLEDRTVRLQLWDTAGQERFRSLIPSYIRDSSVAVIVYDVANRQSFLNTSKWIEEVHTERGSDVIVVLVGNKTDLVDKRQVSIEEGDTRAREFGIMFIETSAKAGFNIKPLFRKIAAALPGMETLSSTKQEDMVDVNLKPSTNTSQTEQQGGGCAC
;
A
#
# COMPACT_ATOMS: atom_id res chain seq x y z
N MET A 1 -69.88 -31.75 18.33
CA MET A 1 -68.54 -32.34 18.52
C MET A 1 -68.18 -33.12 17.26
N ALA A 2 -67.10 -32.68 16.59
CA ALA A 2 -66.10 -33.42 15.80
C ALA A 2 -66.54 -34.55 14.83
N ALA A 3 -66.00 -34.71 13.61
CA ALA A 3 -65.04 -33.96 12.83
C ALA A 3 -65.10 -34.52 11.39
N VAL A 4 -65.17 -33.63 10.41
CA VAL A 4 -65.02 -33.95 8.97
C VAL A 4 -63.54 -34.23 8.71
N LYS A 5 -63.19 -35.47 8.33
CA LYS A 5 -61.84 -35.85 7.90
C LYS A 5 -61.53 -35.19 6.55
N SER A 6 -60.82 -34.07 6.56
CA SER A 6 -60.23 -33.50 5.34
C SER A 6 -59.04 -34.35 4.88
N LYS A 7 -59.18 -34.92 3.68
CA LYS A 7 -58.16 -35.70 2.98
C LYS A 7 -57.03 -34.75 2.56
N VAL A 8 -55.95 -34.66 3.34
CA VAL A 8 -54.74 -33.93 2.97
C VAL A 8 -54.03 -34.70 1.86
N SER A 9 -54.15 -34.23 0.63
CA SER A 9 -53.33 -34.68 -0.49
C SER A 9 -51.87 -34.34 -0.20
N LYS A 10 -51.01 -35.36 -0.09
CA LYS A 10 -49.56 -35.18 -0.07
C LYS A 10 -49.15 -34.37 -1.31
N PRO A 11 -48.35 -33.29 -1.19
CA PRO A 11 -47.79 -32.66 -2.37
C PRO A 11 -46.83 -33.68 -3.01
N GLY A 12 -47.13 -34.06 -4.25
CA GLY A 12 -46.20 -34.84 -5.07
C GLY A 12 -44.90 -34.07 -5.26
N PRO A 13 -43.77 -34.75 -5.53
CA PRO A 13 -42.50 -34.09 -5.74
C PRO A 13 -42.64 -33.15 -6.94
N ASN A 14 -42.56 -31.84 -6.68
CA ASN A 14 -42.53 -30.82 -7.73
C ASN A 14 -41.31 -31.09 -8.62
N LYS A 15 -41.57 -31.64 -9.81
CA LYS A 15 -40.62 -31.68 -10.92
C LYS A 15 -40.43 -30.25 -11.43
N THR A 16 -39.50 -29.51 -10.85
CA THR A 16 -38.99 -28.27 -11.46
C THR A 16 -37.48 -28.17 -11.28
N ASN A 17 -36.80 -28.38 -12.41
CA ASN A 17 -35.44 -28.01 -12.76
C ASN A 17 -34.28 -28.64 -11.96
N SER A 18 -33.88 -29.83 -12.43
CA SER A 18 -32.49 -30.26 -12.41
C SER A 18 -31.62 -29.26 -13.20
N SER A 19 -31.17 -28.18 -12.55
CA SER A 19 -30.01 -27.43 -13.04
C SER A 19 -28.83 -28.38 -13.00
N THR A 20 -28.40 -28.80 -14.19
CA THR A 20 -27.33 -29.75 -14.47
C THR A 20 -26.12 -29.51 -13.56
N GLY A 21 -25.58 -30.54 -12.90
CA GLY A 21 -24.42 -30.40 -11.99
C GLY A 21 -23.21 -29.67 -12.61
N ARG A 22 -23.14 -29.61 -13.96
CA ARG A 22 -22.18 -28.79 -14.72
C ARG A 22 -22.37 -27.28 -14.54
N GLU A 23 -23.61 -26.79 -14.48
CA GLU A 23 -23.90 -25.37 -14.26
C GLU A 23 -23.53 -24.95 -12.83
N VAL A 24 -23.83 -25.81 -11.84
CA VAL A 24 -23.43 -25.58 -10.44
C VAL A 24 -21.90 -25.51 -10.33
N TRP A 25 -21.18 -26.41 -11.01
CA TRP A 25 -19.71 -26.37 -11.08
C TRP A 25 -19.19 -25.12 -11.77
N LEU A 26 -19.79 -24.72 -12.89
CA LEU A 26 -19.39 -23.53 -13.64
C LEU A 26 -19.58 -22.27 -12.79
N TYR A 27 -20.74 -22.10 -12.15
CA TYR A 27 -20.99 -20.96 -11.27
C TYR A 27 -20.10 -20.98 -10.04
N SER A 28 -19.82 -22.15 -9.46
CA SER A 28 -18.89 -22.27 -8.34
C SER A 28 -17.46 -21.90 -8.73
N LEU A 29 -17.00 -22.32 -9.92
CA LEU A 29 -15.69 -21.98 -10.45
C LEU A 29 -15.57 -20.48 -10.76
N LEU A 30 -16.59 -19.89 -11.36
CA LEU A 30 -16.65 -18.44 -11.62
C LEU A 30 -16.63 -17.64 -10.32
N LEU A 31 -17.32 -18.12 -9.28
CA LEU A 31 -17.30 -17.50 -7.96
C LEU A 31 -15.91 -17.56 -7.31
N ILE A 32 -15.23 -18.70 -7.40
CA ILE A 32 -13.85 -18.88 -6.93
C ILE A 32 -12.90 -17.94 -7.68
N LEU A 33 -13.02 -17.88 -9.01
CA LEU A 33 -12.24 -16.98 -9.84
C LEU A 33 -12.50 -15.52 -9.46
N GLN A 34 -13.76 -15.14 -9.27
CA GLN A 34 -14.14 -13.80 -8.84
C GLN A 34 -13.49 -13.47 -7.49
N TYR A 35 -13.72 -14.25 -6.44
CA TYR A 35 -13.19 -13.94 -5.10
C TYR A 35 -11.67 -14.07 -5.00
N GLY A 36 -11.04 -14.96 -5.76
CA GLY A 36 -9.59 -15.15 -5.77
C GLY A 36 -8.85 -14.07 -6.57
N VAL A 37 -9.38 -13.65 -7.71
CA VAL A 37 -8.71 -12.73 -8.63
C VAL A 37 -9.07 -11.26 -8.35
N GLN A 38 -10.27 -10.99 -7.81
CA GLN A 38 -10.74 -9.63 -7.53
C GLN A 38 -9.79 -8.80 -6.64
N PRO A 39 -9.18 -9.32 -5.56
CA PRO A 39 -8.23 -8.55 -4.75
C PRO A 39 -6.99 -8.11 -5.55
N LEU A 40 -6.47 -8.99 -6.41
CA LEU A 40 -5.28 -8.74 -7.23
C LEU A 40 -5.55 -7.69 -8.31
N ILE A 41 -6.69 -7.79 -9.01
CA ILE A 41 -7.11 -6.80 -10.01
C ILE A 41 -7.40 -5.45 -9.34
N SER A 42 -8.14 -5.46 -8.22
CA SER A 42 -8.52 -4.23 -7.54
C SER A 42 -7.29 -3.47 -7.03
N ARG A 43 -6.27 -4.17 -6.51
CA ARG A 43 -5.00 -3.57 -6.10
C ARG A 43 -4.19 -3.01 -7.27
N ARG A 44 -4.26 -3.64 -8.44
CA ARG A 44 -3.49 -3.24 -9.64
C ARG A 44 -4.12 -2.06 -10.39
N PHE A 45 -5.44 -1.96 -10.41
CA PHE A 45 -6.17 -0.98 -11.24
C PHE A 45 -6.84 0.14 -10.44
N THR A 46 -6.97 0.04 -9.11
CA THR A 46 -7.53 1.12 -8.28
C THR A 46 -6.42 2.04 -7.77
N SER A 47 -6.16 3.14 -8.48
CA SER A 47 -5.26 4.20 -8.01
C SER A 47 -5.76 4.83 -6.70
N ARG A 48 -4.83 5.25 -5.83
CA ARG A 48 -5.12 5.82 -4.49
C ARG A 48 -5.94 7.12 -4.53
N GLU A 49 -6.03 7.79 -5.68
CA GLU A 49 -6.73 9.07 -5.87
C GLU A 49 -8.22 8.92 -6.16
N VAL A 50 -8.71 7.71 -6.44
CA VAL A 50 -10.14 7.50 -6.75
C VAL A 50 -10.96 7.67 -5.47
N ILE A 51 -12.12 8.32 -5.56
CA ILE A 51 -13.07 8.44 -4.46
C ILE A 51 -13.78 7.07 -4.26
N VAL A 52 -13.68 6.48 -3.06
CA VAL A 52 -14.25 5.15 -2.73
C VAL A 52 -15.69 5.05 -3.18
N THR A 53 -16.50 6.02 -2.75
CA THR A 53 -17.95 6.03 -2.90
C THR A 53 -18.35 6.07 -4.36
N SER A 54 -17.63 6.83 -5.20
CA SER A 54 -17.86 6.90 -6.64
C SER A 54 -17.58 5.56 -7.34
N LEU A 55 -16.56 4.82 -6.91
CA LEU A 55 -16.22 3.52 -7.48
C LEU A 55 -17.24 2.43 -7.08
N VAL A 56 -17.67 2.40 -5.80
CA VAL A 56 -18.77 1.51 -5.38
C VAL A 56 -20.02 1.79 -6.21
N LEU A 57 -20.39 3.06 -6.31
CA LEU A 57 -21.59 3.49 -7.03
C LEU A 57 -21.52 3.07 -8.51
N ALA A 58 -20.39 3.30 -9.18
CA ALA A 58 -20.19 2.90 -10.57
C ALA A 58 -20.29 1.38 -10.78
N CYS A 59 -19.70 0.59 -9.88
CA CYS A 59 -19.80 -0.87 -9.90
C CYS A 59 -21.24 -1.36 -9.71
N GLU A 60 -21.97 -0.82 -8.74
CA GLU A 60 -23.37 -1.19 -8.51
C GLU A 60 -24.27 -0.78 -9.69
N MET A 61 -24.06 0.41 -10.25
CA MET A 61 -24.77 0.86 -11.46
C MET A 61 -24.52 -0.07 -12.64
N THR A 62 -23.27 -0.50 -12.84
CA THR A 62 -22.92 -1.44 -13.93
C THR A 62 -23.63 -2.79 -13.76
N LYS A 63 -23.69 -3.32 -12.53
CA LYS A 63 -24.42 -4.57 -12.24
C LYS A 63 -25.91 -4.44 -12.55
N VAL A 64 -26.53 -3.32 -12.15
CA VAL A 64 -27.94 -3.05 -12.42
C VAL A 64 -28.20 -2.98 -13.92
N ILE A 65 -27.35 -2.27 -14.68
CA ILE A 65 -27.47 -2.19 -16.14
C ILE A 65 -27.36 -3.59 -16.78
N CYS A 66 -26.36 -4.39 -16.41
CA CYS A 66 -26.21 -5.75 -16.91
C CYS A 66 -27.43 -6.64 -16.57
N ALA A 67 -27.95 -6.55 -15.35
CA ALA A 67 -29.12 -7.30 -14.93
C ALA A 67 -30.37 -6.92 -15.75
N LEU A 68 -30.60 -5.62 -15.98
CA LEU A 68 -31.71 -5.15 -16.81
C LEU A 68 -31.59 -5.60 -18.27
N LEU A 69 -30.39 -5.61 -18.83
CA LEU A 69 -30.14 -6.10 -20.20
C LEU A 69 -30.42 -7.61 -20.32
N LEU A 70 -29.97 -8.41 -19.35
CA LEU A 70 -30.25 -9.85 -19.33
C LEU A 70 -31.75 -10.13 -19.17
N MET A 71 -32.42 -9.43 -18.25
CA MET A 71 -33.86 -9.56 -18.06
C MET A 71 -34.69 -9.10 -19.27
N ALA A 72 -34.19 -8.10 -20.02
CA ALA A 72 -34.81 -7.67 -21.27
C ALA A 72 -34.67 -8.74 -22.36
N LYS A 73 -33.51 -9.40 -22.43
CA LYS A 73 -33.23 -10.50 -23.37
C LYS A 73 -34.12 -11.73 -23.10
N ASP A 74 -34.37 -12.04 -21.84
CA ASP A 74 -35.22 -13.18 -21.43
C ASP A 74 -36.73 -12.87 -21.48
N GLY A 75 -37.13 -11.63 -21.82
CA GLY A 75 -38.53 -11.21 -21.93
C GLY A 75 -39.28 -11.07 -20.60
N THR A 76 -38.63 -11.37 -19.48
CA THR A 76 -39.19 -11.35 -18.12
C THR A 76 -39.49 -9.94 -17.62
N LEU A 77 -38.82 -8.92 -18.20
CA LEU A 77 -38.90 -7.52 -17.78
C LEU A 77 -40.35 -6.97 -17.80
N LYS A 78 -41.10 -7.24 -18.87
CA LYS A 78 -42.49 -6.75 -19.03
C LYS A 78 -43.47 -7.36 -18.03
N LYS A 79 -43.24 -8.60 -17.61
CA LYS A 79 -44.07 -9.30 -16.62
C LYS A 79 -43.85 -8.72 -15.22
N LEU A 80 -42.58 -8.55 -14.83
CA LEU A 80 -42.19 -7.99 -13.55
C LEU A 80 -42.65 -6.53 -13.38
N PHE A 81 -42.58 -5.72 -14.44
CA PHE A 81 -43.02 -4.32 -14.38
C PHE A 81 -44.52 -4.18 -14.13
N LYS A 82 -45.33 -5.17 -14.53
CA LYS A 82 -46.79 -5.17 -14.36
C LYS A 82 -47.22 -5.51 -12.93
N GLU A 83 -46.40 -6.27 -12.21
CA GLU A 83 -46.62 -6.69 -10.81
C GLU A 83 -45.84 -5.79 -9.82
N TRP A 84 -45.07 -4.82 -10.32
CA TRP A 84 -44.17 -4.02 -9.52
C TRP A 84 -44.90 -2.98 -8.66
N THR A 85 -44.54 -2.95 -7.38
CA THR A 85 -44.97 -1.90 -6.45
C THR A 85 -43.76 -1.38 -5.66
N LEU A 86 -43.68 -0.06 -5.47
CA LEU A 86 -42.59 0.58 -4.75
C LEU A 86 -42.52 0.10 -3.29
N ILE A 87 -43.67 0.06 -2.61
CA ILE A 87 -43.77 -0.34 -1.20
C ILE A 87 -43.47 -1.83 -1.02
N GLY A 88 -43.93 -2.69 -1.94
CA GLY A 88 -43.60 -4.12 -1.92
C GLY A 88 -42.12 -4.38 -2.16
N SER A 89 -41.50 -3.63 -3.07
CA SER A 89 -40.07 -3.76 -3.37
C SER A 89 -39.19 -3.25 -2.21
N LEU A 90 -39.59 -2.13 -1.59
CA LEU A 90 -38.84 -1.54 -0.48
C LEU A 90 -38.94 -2.39 0.80
N THR A 91 -40.10 -3.00 1.05
CA THR A 91 -40.27 -3.92 2.19
C THR A 91 -39.60 -5.26 1.97
N ALA A 92 -39.63 -5.81 0.74
CA ALA A 92 -38.99 -7.09 0.42
C ALA A 92 -37.46 -6.99 0.29
N SER A 93 -36.92 -5.87 -0.18
CA SER A 93 -35.51 -5.76 -0.56
C SER A 93 -34.76 -4.55 0.00
N GLY A 94 -35.45 -3.58 0.61
CA GLY A 94 -34.81 -2.35 1.12
C GLY A 94 -33.81 -2.61 2.23
N LEU A 95 -34.17 -3.43 3.23
CA LEU A 95 -33.26 -3.77 4.33
C LEU A 95 -32.05 -4.62 3.85
N PRO A 96 -32.23 -5.71 3.07
CA PRO A 96 -31.11 -6.41 2.45
C PRO A 96 -30.21 -5.50 1.62
N ALA A 97 -30.77 -4.63 0.78
CA ALA A 97 -30.00 -3.70 -0.05
C ALA A 97 -29.18 -2.71 0.78
N ALA A 98 -29.75 -2.16 1.85
CA ALA A 98 -29.03 -1.28 2.77
C ALA A 98 -27.86 -2.00 3.47
N ILE A 99 -28.08 -3.24 3.90
CA ILE A 99 -27.03 -4.08 4.50
C ILE A 99 -25.91 -4.35 3.49
N TYR A 100 -26.24 -4.69 2.24
CA TYR A 100 -25.24 -4.92 1.19
C TYR A 100 -24.45 -3.65 0.83
N ALA A 101 -25.13 -2.49 0.75
CA ALA A 101 -24.47 -1.22 0.49
C ALA A 101 -23.48 -0.85 1.62
N LEU A 102 -23.90 -1.01 2.88
CA LEU A 102 -23.03 -0.80 4.05
C LEU A 102 -21.86 -1.77 4.03
N GLN A 103 -22.11 -3.04 3.75
CA GLN A 103 -21.08 -4.07 3.66
C GLN A 103 -20.05 -3.76 2.57
N ASN A 104 -20.47 -3.34 1.37
CA ASN A 104 -19.56 -3.00 0.28
C ASN A 104 -18.74 -1.75 0.59
N SER A 105 -19.33 -0.75 1.24
CA SER A 105 -18.63 0.44 1.73
C SER A 105 -17.54 0.08 2.75
N LEU A 106 -17.89 -0.72 3.76
CA LEU A 106 -16.94 -1.20 4.78
C LEU A 106 -15.83 -2.05 4.17
N LEU A 107 -16.15 -2.91 3.20
CA LEU A 107 -15.16 -3.74 2.51
C LEU A 107 -14.15 -2.88 1.74
N GLN A 108 -14.60 -1.80 1.10
CA GLN A 108 -13.71 -0.91 0.36
C GLN A 108 -12.87 0.00 1.27
N ILE A 109 -13.41 0.37 2.44
CA ILE A 109 -12.62 1.00 3.51
C ILE A 109 -11.55 0.03 4.02
N ALA A 110 -11.90 -1.25 4.21
CA ALA A 110 -10.96 -2.28 4.62
C ALA A 110 -9.85 -2.49 3.58
N TYR A 111 -10.18 -2.54 2.28
CA TYR A 111 -9.19 -2.62 1.18
C TYR A 111 -8.14 -1.49 1.18
N ARG A 112 -8.48 -0.30 1.70
CA ARG A 112 -7.56 0.85 1.75
C ARG A 112 -6.69 0.90 2.99
N ASN A 113 -7.17 0.35 4.09
CA ASN A 113 -6.59 0.56 5.42
C ASN A 113 -5.96 -0.71 6.01
N LEU A 114 -6.31 -1.88 5.49
CA LEU A 114 -5.73 -3.17 5.91
C LEU A 114 -4.69 -3.63 4.91
N ASP A 115 -3.68 -4.33 5.39
CA ASP A 115 -2.76 -5.09 4.55
C ASP A 115 -3.48 -6.27 3.87
N SER A 116 -2.88 -6.79 2.79
CA SER A 116 -3.48 -7.84 1.96
C SER A 116 -3.83 -9.10 2.74
N LEU A 117 -2.99 -9.47 3.71
CA LEU A 117 -3.17 -10.64 4.55
C LEU A 117 -4.33 -10.48 5.51
N THR A 118 -4.35 -9.37 6.28
CA THR A 118 -5.44 -9.07 7.22
C THR A 118 -6.78 -8.95 6.48
N PHE A 119 -6.79 -8.32 5.31
CA PHE A 119 -7.97 -8.25 4.46
C PHE A 119 -8.44 -9.64 4.01
N SER A 120 -7.50 -10.49 3.55
CA SER A 120 -7.81 -11.86 3.12
C SER A 120 -8.40 -12.69 4.26
N MET A 121 -7.83 -12.62 5.46
CA MET A 121 -8.38 -13.28 6.64
C MET A 121 -9.79 -12.78 6.98
N LEU A 122 -10.02 -11.47 6.98
CA LEU A 122 -11.34 -10.89 7.26
C LEU A 122 -12.41 -11.37 6.26
N ASN A 123 -12.06 -11.44 4.97
CA ASN A 123 -12.96 -11.94 3.93
C ASN A 123 -13.24 -13.44 4.06
N GLN A 124 -12.26 -14.25 4.49
CA GLN A 124 -12.46 -15.68 4.75
C GLN A 124 -13.34 -15.91 5.98
N THR A 125 -13.14 -15.13 7.04
CA THR A 125 -13.97 -15.16 8.24
C THR A 125 -15.44 -14.85 7.93
N LYS A 126 -15.71 -13.94 6.99
CA LYS A 126 -17.06 -13.67 6.48
C LYS A 126 -17.73 -14.92 5.89
N ILE A 127 -17.00 -15.71 5.10
CA ILE A 127 -17.54 -16.94 4.48
C ILE A 127 -17.89 -17.98 5.55
N ILE A 128 -17.01 -18.16 6.54
CA ILE A 128 -17.21 -19.10 7.66
C ILE A 128 -18.42 -18.70 8.50
N PHE A 129 -18.51 -17.43 8.91
CA PHE A 129 -19.67 -16.95 9.68
C PHE A 129 -20.96 -17.05 8.87
N THR A 130 -20.92 -16.78 7.56
CA THR A 130 -22.11 -16.92 6.71
C THR A 130 -22.59 -18.38 6.68
N ALA A 131 -21.67 -19.34 6.53
CA ALA A 131 -22.00 -20.77 6.58
C ALA A 131 -22.57 -21.18 7.95
N LEU A 132 -21.96 -20.72 9.05
CA LEU A 132 -22.40 -21.00 10.41
C LEU A 132 -23.80 -20.43 10.70
N PHE A 133 -24.04 -19.15 10.38
CA PHE A 133 -25.34 -18.53 10.60
C PHE A 133 -26.43 -19.13 9.69
N THR A 134 -26.08 -19.53 8.46
CA THR A 134 -27.01 -20.24 7.57
C THR A 134 -27.44 -21.58 8.21
N TYR A 135 -26.51 -22.32 8.79
CA TYR A 135 -26.81 -23.56 9.51
C TYR A 135 -27.70 -23.32 10.74
N ILE A 136 -27.37 -22.30 11.56
CA ILE A 136 -28.12 -22.00 12.79
C ILE A 136 -29.54 -21.48 12.49
N ILE A 137 -29.67 -20.54 11.55
CA ILE A 137 -30.92 -19.82 11.27
C ILE A 137 -31.85 -20.66 10.38
N LEU A 138 -31.33 -21.29 9.33
CA LEU A 138 -32.16 -22.01 8.35
C LEU A 138 -32.26 -23.52 8.65
N ARG A 139 -31.52 -24.03 9.65
CA ARG A 139 -31.41 -25.47 9.99
C ARG A 139 -31.11 -26.39 8.79
N GLN A 140 -30.59 -25.83 7.70
CA GLN A 140 -30.20 -26.61 6.53
C GLN A 140 -28.81 -27.19 6.78
N LYS A 141 -28.73 -28.53 6.78
CA LYS A 141 -27.45 -29.24 6.76
C LYS A 141 -26.79 -29.00 5.41
N GLN A 142 -25.55 -28.51 5.42
CA GLN A 142 -24.74 -28.38 4.22
C GLN A 142 -24.47 -29.77 3.63
N SER A 143 -24.40 -29.86 2.30
CA SER A 143 -24.01 -31.09 1.63
C SER A 143 -22.51 -31.33 1.79
N ILE A 144 -22.09 -32.61 1.72
CA ILE A 144 -20.67 -33.01 1.71
C ILE A 144 -19.85 -32.28 0.64
N GLN A 145 -20.47 -31.89 -0.48
CA GLN A 145 -19.83 -31.12 -1.54
C GLN A 145 -19.58 -29.66 -1.14
N GLN A 146 -20.50 -29.05 -0.39
CA GLN A 146 -20.37 -27.68 0.13
C GLN A 146 -19.35 -27.61 1.28
N ASP A 147 -19.33 -28.61 2.16
CA ASP A 147 -18.34 -28.73 3.22
C ASP A 147 -16.94 -28.96 2.65
N GLY A 148 -16.82 -29.79 1.60
CA GLY A 148 -15.57 -29.99 0.88
C GLY A 148 -15.06 -28.73 0.18
N ALA A 149 -15.94 -27.94 -0.43
CA ALA A 149 -15.59 -26.66 -1.04
C ALA A 149 -15.12 -25.63 0.00
N LEU A 150 -15.76 -25.58 1.17
CA LEU A 150 -15.35 -24.72 2.27
C LEU A 150 -13.97 -25.11 2.80
N LEU A 151 -13.71 -26.42 2.96
CA LEU A 151 -12.41 -26.93 3.39
C LEU A 151 -11.30 -26.60 2.37
N LEU A 152 -11.57 -26.75 1.07
CA LEU A 152 -10.64 -26.38 0.00
C LEU A 152 -10.35 -24.88 -0.02
N LEU A 153 -11.36 -24.03 0.22
CA LEU A 153 -11.17 -22.58 0.35
C LEU A 153 -10.31 -22.23 1.56
N ILE A 154 -10.48 -22.93 2.69
CA ILE A 154 -9.64 -22.76 3.89
C ILE A 154 -8.20 -23.23 3.62
N ILE A 155 -8.00 -24.35 2.92
CA ILE A 155 -6.66 -24.84 2.57
C ILE A 155 -5.98 -23.90 1.58
N ALA A 156 -6.67 -23.44 0.54
CA ALA A 156 -6.15 -22.46 -0.41
C ALA A 156 -5.80 -21.14 0.27
N ALA A 157 -6.63 -20.69 1.20
CA ALA A 157 -6.38 -19.53 2.05
C ALA A 157 -5.11 -19.69 2.91
N ILE A 158 -4.96 -20.83 3.58
CA ILE A 158 -3.80 -21.15 4.41
C ILE A 158 -2.54 -21.25 3.53
N LEU A 159 -2.62 -21.92 2.38
CA LEU A 159 -1.50 -22.03 1.43
C LEU A 159 -1.07 -20.67 0.87
N LEU A 160 -2.01 -19.79 0.51
CA LEU A 160 -1.72 -18.42 0.09
C LEU A 160 -1.12 -17.60 1.24
N SER A 161 -1.59 -17.81 2.46
CA SER A 161 -1.06 -17.17 3.68
C SER A 161 0.33 -17.68 4.08
N ILE A 162 0.71 -18.89 3.69
CA ILE A 162 2.06 -19.46 3.87
C ILE A 162 2.99 -19.02 2.73
N GLY A 163 2.45 -18.81 1.52
CA GLY A 163 3.18 -18.35 0.34
C GLY A 163 3.54 -16.86 0.35
N GLU A 164 2.72 -16.01 0.99
CA GLU A 164 3.19 -14.72 1.50
C GLU A 164 4.07 -15.01 2.72
N VAL A 165 5.37 -15.24 2.51
CA VAL A 165 6.35 -15.03 3.58
C VAL A 165 6.07 -13.64 4.11
N VAL A 166 5.42 -13.56 5.28
CA VAL A 166 5.20 -12.32 6.03
C VAL A 166 6.59 -11.80 6.30
N SER A 167 7.08 -10.99 5.37
CA SER A 167 8.31 -10.25 5.52
C SER A 167 8.06 -9.44 6.78
N PRO A 168 8.78 -9.68 7.88
CA PRO A 168 8.53 -8.96 9.11
C PRO A 168 8.56 -7.48 8.77
N LEU A 169 7.47 -6.75 9.11
CA LEU A 169 7.28 -5.35 8.77
C LEU A 169 8.60 -4.61 8.99
N ALA A 170 9.27 -4.21 7.92
CA ALA A 170 10.63 -3.73 7.99
C ALA A 170 10.68 -2.45 8.84
N LYS A 171 11.36 -2.55 9.99
CA LYS A 171 11.48 -1.47 10.97
C LYS A 171 12.77 -0.73 10.69
N TYR A 172 12.68 0.58 10.48
CA TYR A 172 13.84 1.43 10.23
C TYR A 172 13.91 2.54 11.25
N LYS A 173 15.08 2.66 11.86
CA LYS A 173 15.39 3.66 12.88
C LYS A 173 15.87 4.93 12.22
N LEU A 174 15.18 6.03 12.46
CA LEU A 174 15.49 7.39 12.01
C LEU A 174 15.88 8.21 13.23
N VAL A 175 17.11 8.72 13.25
CA VAL A 175 17.56 9.67 14.28
C VAL A 175 17.55 11.09 13.72
N PHE A 176 16.99 12.03 14.47
CA PHE A 176 17.00 13.45 14.11
C PHE A 176 18.12 14.16 14.86
N LEU A 177 19.02 14.81 14.14
CA LEU A 177 20.20 15.50 14.67
C LEU A 177 20.22 16.96 14.20
N GLY A 178 20.99 17.80 14.89
CA GLY A 178 21.09 19.23 14.64
C GLY A 178 20.97 20.04 15.92
N ASP A 179 21.24 21.34 15.82
CA ASP A 179 21.30 22.25 16.96
C ASP A 179 19.95 22.41 17.67
N GLN A 180 19.96 23.02 18.85
CA GLN A 180 18.73 23.39 19.55
C GLN A 180 17.89 24.34 18.68
N SER A 181 16.56 24.24 18.78
CA SER A 181 15.58 25.13 18.13
C SER A 181 15.50 25.09 16.59
N VAL A 182 16.24 24.23 15.91
CA VAL A 182 16.16 24.08 14.43
C VAL A 182 14.82 23.47 13.95
N GLY A 183 14.07 22.83 14.85
CA GLY A 183 12.71 22.32 14.59
C GLY A 183 12.59 20.82 14.31
N LYS A 184 13.50 19.99 14.84
CA LYS A 184 13.44 18.51 14.78
C LYS A 184 12.09 17.96 15.26
N THR A 185 11.72 18.28 16.49
CA THR A 185 10.43 17.94 17.11
C THR A 185 9.24 18.44 16.29
N SER A 186 9.32 19.64 15.72
CA SER A 186 8.25 20.21 14.90
C SER A 186 8.06 19.46 13.59
N ILE A 187 9.14 19.03 12.92
CA ILE A 187 9.07 18.20 11.72
C ILE A 187 8.41 16.85 12.04
N ILE A 188 8.85 16.22 13.13
CA ILE A 188 8.29 14.93 13.59
C ILE A 188 6.81 15.08 13.92
N THR A 189 6.44 16.07 14.73
CA THR A 189 5.05 16.34 15.14
C THR A 189 4.17 16.63 13.93
N ARG A 190 4.66 17.44 12.99
CA ARG A 190 3.93 17.75 11.75
C ARG A 190 3.74 16.50 10.90
N PHE A 191 4.75 15.63 10.80
CA PHE A 191 4.59 14.37 10.08
C PHE A 191 3.63 13.40 10.78
N MET A 192 3.68 13.31 12.11
CA MET A 192 2.87 12.39 12.90
C MET A 192 1.39 12.77 12.89
N TYR A 193 1.09 14.03 13.23
CA TYR A 193 -0.25 14.50 13.59
C TYR A 193 -0.83 15.55 12.64
N ASP A 194 -0.06 15.97 11.64
CA ASP A 194 -0.41 17.10 10.76
C ASP A 194 -0.77 18.38 11.55
N LYS A 195 -0.07 18.61 12.65
CA LYS A 195 -0.21 19.78 13.53
C LYS A 195 1.12 20.50 13.70
N PHE A 196 1.05 21.78 14.04
CA PHE A 196 2.20 22.58 14.44
C PHE A 196 1.85 23.35 15.72
N ASP A 197 2.72 23.22 16.71
CA ASP A 197 2.62 23.97 17.96
C ASP A 197 3.48 25.23 17.85
N THR A 198 2.88 26.38 18.12
CA THR A 198 3.56 27.68 18.13
C THR A 198 4.34 27.92 19.42
N THR A 199 4.00 27.21 20.49
CA THR A 199 4.66 27.33 21.79
C THR A 199 5.96 26.54 21.76
N TYR A 200 7.09 27.24 21.82
CA TYR A 200 8.39 26.58 21.92
C TYR A 200 8.51 25.88 23.28
N GLN A 201 8.66 24.56 23.23
CA GLN A 201 9.01 23.72 24.37
C GLN A 201 10.33 23.02 24.03
N ALA A 202 11.34 23.20 24.87
CA ALA A 202 12.61 22.51 24.68
C ALA A 202 12.43 21.01 24.96
N THR A 203 12.81 20.16 24.01
CA THR A 203 12.79 18.71 24.19
C THR A 203 13.76 18.32 25.31
N ILE A 204 13.24 17.70 26.36
CA ILE A 204 14.03 17.18 27.47
C ILE A 204 14.33 15.71 27.16
N GLY A 205 15.61 15.38 26.95
CA GLY A 205 16.03 14.01 26.64
C GLY A 205 15.69 13.58 25.22
N ILE A 206 15.11 12.39 25.06
CA ILE A 206 14.86 11.76 23.76
C ILE A 206 13.45 11.18 23.75
N ASP A 207 12.71 11.45 22.67
CA ASP A 207 11.36 10.92 22.48
C ASP A 207 11.32 9.90 21.34
N PHE A 208 10.47 8.89 21.49
CA PHE A 208 10.30 7.80 20.54
C PHE A 208 8.88 7.80 19.99
N LEU A 209 8.77 7.96 18.67
CA LEU A 209 7.53 7.89 17.94
C LEU A 209 7.63 6.85 16.82
N SER A 210 6.55 6.14 16.52
CA SER A 210 6.57 5.18 15.41
C SER A 210 5.39 5.37 14.48
N LYS A 211 5.65 5.37 13.17
CA LYS A 211 4.63 5.52 12.12
C LYS A 211 4.85 4.53 11.00
N THR A 212 3.78 3.81 10.67
CA THR A 212 3.75 2.91 9.51
C THR A 212 3.46 3.72 8.26
N MET A 213 4.31 3.58 7.24
CA MET A 213 4.13 4.15 5.91
C MET A 213 3.83 3.05 4.90
N TYR A 214 2.82 3.27 4.07
CA TYR A 214 2.43 2.39 2.98
C TYR A 214 2.97 2.97 1.67
N LEU A 215 4.04 2.40 1.12
CA LEU A 215 4.52 2.68 -0.24
C LEU A 215 3.70 1.84 -1.24
N GLU A 216 3.97 1.99 -2.54
CA GLU A 216 3.22 1.27 -3.58
C GLU A 216 3.54 -0.24 -3.57
N ASP A 217 4.80 -0.56 -3.32
CA ASP A 217 5.42 -1.87 -3.36
C ASP A 217 5.60 -2.52 -1.98
N ARG A 218 5.71 -1.72 -0.91
CA ARG A 218 5.99 -2.22 0.44
C ARG A 218 5.38 -1.40 1.56
N THR A 219 5.30 -2.00 2.74
CA THR A 219 4.96 -1.32 3.99
C THR A 219 6.21 -1.23 4.86
N VAL A 220 6.53 -0.03 5.34
CA VAL A 220 7.70 0.20 6.22
C VAL A 220 7.25 0.84 7.52
N ARG A 221 7.88 0.48 8.63
CA ARG A 221 7.65 1.12 9.93
C ARG A 221 8.83 2.00 10.28
N LEU A 222 8.61 3.31 10.29
CA LEU A 222 9.61 4.28 10.70
C LEU A 222 9.55 4.46 12.21
N GLN A 223 10.71 4.34 12.86
CA GLN A 223 10.94 4.64 14.26
C GLN A 223 11.68 5.96 14.34
N LEU A 224 10.98 7.01 14.75
CA LEU A 224 11.46 8.38 14.82
C LEU A 224 12.04 8.62 16.22
N TRP A 225 13.34 8.88 16.30
CA TRP A 225 14.03 9.23 17.52
C TRP A 225 14.33 10.72 17.51
N ASP A 226 13.53 11.47 18.28
CA ASP A 226 13.71 12.91 18.45
C ASP A 226 14.79 13.15 19.51
N THR A 227 15.92 13.75 19.14
CA THR A 227 16.96 14.07 20.10
C THR A 227 16.84 15.51 20.61
N ALA A 228 17.07 15.71 21.90
CA ALA A 228 17.31 17.04 22.42
C ALA A 228 18.53 17.65 21.72
N GLY A 229 18.34 18.83 21.11
CA GLY A 229 19.43 19.61 20.53
C GLY A 229 20.34 20.29 21.56
N GLN A 230 20.22 19.96 22.85
CA GLN A 230 21.05 20.53 23.92
C GLN A 230 22.32 19.72 24.11
N GLU A 231 23.43 20.44 24.20
CA GLU A 231 24.78 19.98 24.50
C GLU A 231 24.86 19.07 25.73
N ARG A 232 24.00 19.26 26.74
CA ARG A 232 23.95 18.43 27.95
C ARG A 232 23.59 16.96 27.69
N PHE A 233 22.91 16.66 26.59
CA PHE A 233 22.53 15.29 26.21
C PHE A 233 23.39 14.73 25.06
N ARG A 234 24.44 15.46 24.66
CA ARG A 234 25.30 15.07 23.53
C ARG A 234 26.03 13.75 23.77
N SER A 235 26.36 13.43 25.03
CA SER A 235 26.98 12.14 25.39
C SER A 235 26.12 10.92 25.09
N LEU A 236 24.81 11.09 24.92
CA LEU A 236 23.89 10.00 24.60
C LEU A 236 23.75 9.77 23.08
N ILE A 237 24.06 10.77 22.26
CA ILE A 237 23.83 10.77 20.80
C ILE A 237 24.51 9.59 20.08
N PRO A 238 25.79 9.25 20.35
CA PRO A 238 26.46 8.12 19.69
C PRO A 238 25.68 6.79 19.79
N SER A 239 25.10 6.51 20.96
CA SER A 239 24.29 5.30 21.19
C SER A 239 23.06 5.24 20.28
N TYR A 240 22.43 6.39 19.98
CA TYR A 240 21.27 6.42 19.09
C TYR A 240 21.66 6.33 17.62
N ILE A 241 22.81 6.86 17.23
CA ILE A 241 23.33 6.79 15.86
C ILE A 241 23.65 5.34 15.47
N ARG A 242 24.29 4.57 16.36
CA ARG A 242 24.83 3.23 16.06
C ARG A 242 23.84 2.23 15.45
N ASP A 243 22.57 2.31 15.82
CA ASP A 243 21.51 1.42 15.30
C ASP A 243 20.60 2.11 14.28
N SER A 244 20.89 3.34 13.90
CA SER A 244 20.03 4.12 13.00
C SER A 244 20.25 3.74 11.55
N SER A 245 19.17 3.44 10.83
CA SER A 245 19.19 3.22 9.38
C SER A 245 19.33 4.54 8.61
N VAL A 246 18.84 5.63 9.21
CA VAL A 246 18.82 6.96 8.60
C VAL A 246 19.16 8.01 9.65
N ALA A 247 20.01 8.97 9.29
CA ALA A 247 20.26 10.18 10.07
C ALA A 247 19.68 11.40 9.34
N VAL A 248 18.75 12.12 9.99
CA VAL A 248 18.15 13.34 9.47
C VAL A 248 18.80 14.53 10.18
N ILE A 249 19.65 15.27 9.47
CA ILE A 249 20.41 16.40 10.00
C ILE A 249 19.69 17.68 9.63
N VAL A 250 19.17 18.38 10.63
CA VAL A 250 18.30 19.54 10.45
C VAL A 250 19.05 20.82 10.81
N TYR A 251 18.97 21.83 9.95
CA TYR A 251 19.37 23.20 10.25
C TYR A 251 18.22 24.17 10.01
N ASP A 252 18.35 25.38 10.54
CA ASP A 252 17.41 26.48 10.33
C ASP A 252 17.94 27.41 9.24
N VAL A 253 17.19 27.62 8.16
CA VAL A 253 17.60 28.49 7.04
C VAL A 253 17.78 29.95 7.46
N ALA A 254 17.20 30.36 8.59
CA ALA A 254 17.35 31.69 9.17
C ALA A 254 18.49 31.79 10.21
N ASN A 255 19.25 30.72 10.44
CA ASN A 255 20.37 30.70 11.38
C ASN A 255 21.62 30.06 10.73
N ARG A 256 22.54 30.92 10.28
CA ARG A 256 23.80 30.51 9.63
C ARG A 256 24.65 29.58 10.48
N GLN A 257 24.71 29.79 11.79
CA GLN A 257 25.52 28.96 12.68
C GLN A 257 25.02 27.51 12.71
N SER A 258 23.69 27.32 12.70
CA SER A 258 23.09 25.98 12.67
C SER A 258 23.45 25.22 11.40
N PHE A 259 23.58 25.93 10.27
CA PHE A 259 24.06 25.35 9.02
C PHE A 259 25.55 25.00 9.12
N LEU A 260 26.42 25.89 9.59
CA LEU A 260 27.86 25.57 9.75
C LEU A 260 28.11 24.34 10.64
N ASN A 261 27.27 24.14 11.67
CA ASN A 261 27.39 22.99 12.56
C ASN A 261 26.95 21.66 11.91
N THR A 262 26.30 21.65 10.74
CA THR A 262 25.87 20.41 10.08
C THR A 262 27.03 19.50 9.72
N SER A 263 28.19 20.06 9.34
CA SER A 263 29.39 19.26 9.00
C SER A 263 29.83 18.39 10.18
N LYS A 264 29.84 18.95 11.39
CA LYS A 264 30.15 18.19 12.62
C LYS A 264 29.16 17.04 12.85
N TRP A 265 27.87 17.28 12.62
CA TRP A 265 26.84 16.26 12.78
C TRP A 265 26.98 15.14 11.72
N ILE A 266 27.33 15.48 10.48
CA ILE A 266 27.57 14.52 9.39
C ILE A 266 28.79 13.65 9.72
N GLU A 267 29.89 14.27 10.15
CA GLU A 267 31.11 13.59 10.55
C GLU A 267 30.89 12.64 11.74
N GLU A 268 30.13 13.06 12.75
CA GLU A 268 29.80 12.22 13.91
C GLU A 268 28.96 11.00 13.50
N VAL A 269 28.03 11.16 12.56
CA VAL A 269 27.26 10.06 11.99
C VAL A 269 28.16 9.07 11.24
N HIS A 270 29.04 9.57 10.37
CA HIS A 270 29.97 8.70 9.64
C HIS A 270 30.99 8.01 10.55
N THR A 271 31.39 8.66 11.65
CA THR A 271 32.30 8.07 12.64
C THR A 271 31.66 6.88 13.35
N GLU A 272 30.38 6.99 13.74
CA GLU A 272 29.69 5.93 14.49
C GLU A 272 29.09 4.82 13.61
N ARG A 273 28.70 5.13 12.37
CA ARG A 273 27.97 4.19 11.47
C ARG A 273 28.68 3.86 10.16
N GLY A 274 29.75 4.55 9.82
CA GLY A 274 30.38 4.42 8.50
C GLY A 274 29.55 5.03 7.38
N SER A 275 29.71 4.51 6.17
CA SER A 275 29.04 5.03 4.96
C SER A 275 27.70 4.32 4.66
N ASP A 276 27.34 3.29 5.42
CA ASP A 276 26.13 2.48 5.18
C ASP A 276 24.84 3.17 5.66
N VAL A 277 24.97 4.23 6.47
CA VAL A 277 23.83 4.99 6.97
C VAL A 277 23.37 6.02 5.94
N ILE A 278 22.06 6.06 5.69
CA ILE A 278 21.48 7.06 4.81
C ILE A 278 21.43 8.40 5.54
N VAL A 279 22.13 9.41 5.02
CA VAL A 279 22.15 10.75 5.61
C VAL A 279 21.30 11.70 4.77
N VAL A 280 20.44 12.48 5.43
CA VAL A 280 19.61 13.50 4.81
C VAL A 280 19.82 14.84 5.49
N LEU A 281 20.31 15.82 4.74
CA LEU A 281 20.38 17.21 5.13
C LEU A 281 19.03 17.91 4.89
N VAL A 282 18.51 18.56 5.93
CA VAL A 282 17.20 19.23 5.90
C VAL A 282 17.32 20.69 6.31
N GLY A 283 17.05 21.60 5.36
CA GLY A 283 16.89 23.03 5.64
C GLY A 283 15.47 23.33 6.07
N ASN A 284 15.23 23.58 7.35
CA ASN A 284 13.89 23.84 7.89
C ASN A 284 13.61 25.34 8.04
N LYS A 285 12.33 25.67 8.27
CA LYS A 285 11.80 27.05 8.45
C LYS A 285 11.89 27.92 7.20
N THR A 286 11.71 27.31 6.02
CA THR A 286 11.64 28.04 4.73
C THR A 286 10.52 29.08 4.65
N ASP A 287 9.55 29.04 5.56
CA ASP A 287 8.54 30.09 5.72
C ASP A 287 9.13 31.44 6.18
N LEU A 288 10.35 31.48 6.72
CA LEU A 288 11.03 32.69 7.17
C LEU A 288 11.85 33.35 6.04
N VAL A 289 11.18 33.67 4.93
CA VAL A 289 11.83 34.19 3.71
C VAL A 289 12.69 35.43 3.99
N ASP A 290 12.16 36.41 4.72
CA ASP A 290 12.83 37.69 5.01
C ASP A 290 14.04 37.55 5.96
N LYS A 291 14.11 36.44 6.70
CA LYS A 291 15.18 36.17 7.67
C LYS A 291 16.16 35.10 7.16
N ARG A 292 16.02 34.65 5.91
CA ARG A 292 16.87 33.61 5.34
C ARG A 292 18.33 34.09 5.31
N GLN A 293 19.22 33.27 5.86
CA GLN A 293 20.67 33.47 5.89
C GLN A 293 21.45 32.41 5.11
N VAL A 294 20.76 31.34 4.69
CA VAL A 294 21.34 30.22 3.94
C VAL A 294 20.49 30.04 2.68
N SER A 295 21.14 30.16 1.53
CA SER A 295 20.50 29.93 0.23
C SER A 295 20.27 28.44 -0.02
N ILE A 296 19.38 28.13 -0.98
CA ILE A 296 19.08 26.74 -1.34
C ILE A 296 20.32 26.11 -1.98
N GLU A 297 21.04 26.90 -2.77
CA GLU A 297 22.25 26.53 -3.51
C GLU A 297 23.39 26.15 -2.56
N GLU A 298 23.54 26.85 -1.43
CA GLU A 298 24.53 26.50 -0.41
C GLU A 298 24.19 25.17 0.29
N GLY A 299 22.91 24.95 0.60
CA GLY A 299 22.44 23.68 1.15
C GLY A 299 22.69 22.51 0.20
N ASP A 300 22.40 22.71 -1.09
CA ASP A 300 22.61 21.71 -2.13
C ASP A 300 24.11 21.45 -2.40
N THR A 301 24.92 22.51 -2.43
CA THR A 301 26.39 22.39 -2.58
C THR A 301 26.98 21.56 -1.44
N ARG A 302 26.60 21.86 -0.19
CA ARG A 302 27.06 21.08 0.97
C ARG A 302 26.62 19.63 0.89
N ALA A 303 25.40 19.37 0.46
CA ALA A 303 24.94 18.00 0.33
C ALA A 303 25.73 17.22 -0.74
N ARG A 304 26.09 17.87 -1.85
CA ARG A 304 26.97 17.28 -2.88
C ARG A 304 28.39 17.03 -2.36
N GLU A 305 28.95 17.95 -1.58
CA GLU A 305 30.29 17.80 -0.97
C GLU A 305 30.39 16.53 -0.11
N PHE A 306 29.34 16.22 0.65
CA PHE A 306 29.28 15.02 1.50
C PHE A 306 28.64 13.80 0.79
N GLY A 307 28.12 13.95 -0.44
CA GLY A 307 27.42 12.87 -1.14
C GLY A 307 26.10 12.43 -0.48
N ILE A 308 25.42 13.35 0.21
CA ILE A 308 24.20 13.08 1.00
C ILE A 308 22.95 13.67 0.33
N MET A 309 21.77 13.24 0.76
CA MET A 309 20.51 13.80 0.24
C MET A 309 20.22 15.18 0.83
N PHE A 310 19.61 16.06 0.03
CA PHE A 310 19.11 17.36 0.47
C PHE A 310 17.61 17.52 0.21
N ILE A 311 16.93 18.26 1.11
CA ILE A 311 15.58 18.79 0.91
C ILE A 311 15.31 19.97 1.87
N GLU A 312 14.66 21.02 1.38
CA GLU A 312 14.15 22.08 2.24
C GLU A 312 12.70 21.83 2.70
N THR A 313 12.37 22.22 3.92
CA THR A 313 11.06 21.99 4.56
C THR A 313 10.58 23.21 5.34
N SER A 314 9.28 23.25 5.62
CA SER A 314 8.72 24.11 6.67
C SER A 314 7.74 23.29 7.50
N ALA A 315 8.12 23.00 8.74
CA ALA A 315 7.21 22.36 9.70
C ALA A 315 5.96 23.22 9.98
N LYS A 316 6.11 24.55 9.95
CA LYS A 316 5.01 25.50 10.16
C LYS A 316 3.99 25.44 9.02
N ALA A 317 4.44 25.60 7.77
CA ALA A 317 3.60 25.56 6.59
C ALA A 317 3.20 24.14 6.15
N GLY A 318 3.84 23.10 6.69
CA GLY A 318 3.70 21.72 6.23
C GLY A 318 4.43 21.44 4.89
N PHE A 319 5.19 22.41 4.39
CA PHE A 319 5.89 22.32 3.12
C PHE A 319 6.97 21.23 3.15
N ASN A 320 6.98 20.36 2.14
CA ASN A 320 7.93 19.26 1.95
C ASN A 320 8.07 18.24 3.09
N ILE A 321 7.21 18.27 4.11
CA ILE A 321 7.24 17.28 5.20
C ILE A 321 6.92 15.88 4.68
N LYS A 322 5.78 15.68 4.00
CA LYS A 322 5.45 14.37 3.42
C LYS A 322 6.47 13.92 2.35
N PRO A 323 6.92 14.77 1.42
CA PRO A 323 8.02 14.48 0.51
C PRO A 323 9.33 14.02 1.17
N LEU A 324 9.77 14.67 2.26
CA LEU A 324 10.96 14.27 3.02
C LEU A 324 10.89 12.80 3.44
N PHE A 325 9.80 12.40 4.12
CA PHE A 325 9.65 11.02 4.60
C PHE A 325 9.44 10.02 3.47
N ARG A 326 8.80 10.41 2.35
CA ARG A 326 8.72 9.56 1.15
C ARG A 326 10.09 9.33 0.52
N LYS A 327 10.93 10.38 0.42
CA LYS A 327 12.30 10.28 -0.12
C LYS A 327 13.17 9.39 0.75
N ILE A 328 13.09 9.53 2.08
CA ILE A 328 13.74 8.62 3.03
C ILE A 328 13.24 7.19 2.83
N ALA A 329 11.92 6.99 2.82
CA ALA A 329 11.33 5.67 2.69
C ALA A 329 11.65 5.00 1.35
N ALA A 330 11.91 5.77 0.29
CA ALA A 330 12.39 5.24 -0.98
C ALA A 330 13.85 4.77 -0.89
N ALA A 331 14.73 5.55 -0.26
CA ALA A 331 16.15 5.22 -0.16
C ALA A 331 16.47 3.99 0.71
N LEU A 332 15.55 3.56 1.59
CA LEU A 332 15.76 2.41 2.47
C LEU A 332 15.91 1.08 1.68
N PRO A 333 16.82 0.17 2.09
CA PRO A 333 17.06 -1.10 1.41
C PRO A 333 15.79 -1.95 1.32
N GLY A 334 15.65 -2.75 0.25
CA GLY A 334 14.42 -3.47 -0.10
C GLY A 334 13.64 -2.87 -1.29
N MET A 335 14.25 -1.98 -2.07
CA MET A 335 13.82 -1.63 -3.44
C MET A 335 14.44 -2.54 -4.52
N GLU A 336 15.21 -3.54 -4.10
CA GLU A 336 15.83 -4.51 -5.01
C GLU A 336 14.78 -5.49 -5.53
N THR A 337 14.00 -5.07 -6.53
CA THR A 337 13.34 -5.99 -7.47
C THR A 337 12.80 -5.33 -8.74
N LEU A 338 12.90 -4.00 -8.95
CA LEU A 338 12.23 -3.38 -10.10
C LEU A 338 13.04 -2.36 -10.93
N SER A 339 14.28 -2.02 -10.56
CA SER A 339 15.09 -1.05 -11.32
C SER A 339 16.27 -1.63 -12.09
N SER A 340 16.64 -2.91 -11.89
CA SER A 340 17.81 -3.53 -12.51
C SER A 340 17.53 -4.37 -13.77
N THR A 341 16.36 -4.27 -14.42
CA THR A 341 16.04 -5.05 -15.64
C THR A 341 15.63 -4.19 -16.85
N LYS A 342 16.01 -2.91 -16.91
CA LYS A 342 15.81 -2.08 -18.10
C LYS A 342 17.04 -1.26 -18.46
N GLN A 343 18.20 -1.91 -18.59
CA GLN A 343 19.31 -1.30 -19.32
C GLN A 343 20.40 -2.26 -19.78
N GLU A 344 20.09 -3.51 -20.09
CA GLU A 344 21.00 -4.37 -20.87
C GLU A 344 20.16 -5.18 -21.86
N ASP A 345 19.99 -4.62 -23.06
CA ASP A 345 19.78 -5.34 -24.34
C ASP A 345 19.62 -4.30 -25.47
N MET A 346 20.72 -3.61 -25.78
CA MET A 346 20.93 -3.03 -27.12
C MET A 346 22.39 -3.30 -27.49
N VAL A 347 22.65 -4.50 -28.02
CA VAL A 347 23.87 -4.76 -28.78
C VAL A 347 23.62 -4.20 -30.18
N ASP A 348 24.20 -3.04 -30.46
CA ASP A 348 24.30 -2.48 -31.81
C ASP A 348 25.19 -3.40 -32.66
N VAL A 349 24.58 -4.20 -33.53
CA VAL A 349 25.29 -4.94 -34.57
C VAL A 349 25.60 -3.98 -35.71
N ASN A 350 26.80 -3.37 -35.65
CA ASN A 350 27.34 -2.56 -36.74
C ASN A 350 27.90 -3.48 -37.83
N LEU A 351 27.14 -3.67 -38.91
CA LEU A 351 27.58 -4.34 -40.13
C LEU A 351 28.25 -3.31 -41.06
N LYS A 352 29.59 -3.28 -41.09
CA LYS A 352 30.33 -2.72 -42.23
C LYS A 352 30.46 -3.77 -43.34
N PRO A 353 30.23 -3.42 -44.61
CA PRO A 353 30.49 -4.32 -45.73
C PRO A 353 31.94 -4.12 -46.21
N SER A 354 32.69 -5.22 -46.31
CA SER A 354 33.89 -5.28 -47.16
C SER A 354 34.11 -6.71 -47.64
N THR A 355 33.64 -6.93 -48.85
CA THR A 355 34.15 -7.79 -49.94
C THR A 355 35.34 -8.72 -49.67
N ASN A 356 35.09 -10.01 -49.95
CA ASN A 356 35.92 -11.05 -50.58
C ASN A 356 37.44 -10.84 -50.64
N THR A 357 38.22 -11.85 -50.21
CA THR A 357 38.94 -12.78 -51.12
C THR A 357 39.45 -14.00 -50.35
N SER A 358 39.33 -15.15 -50.99
CA SER A 358 39.69 -16.48 -50.54
C SER A 358 41.21 -16.75 -50.61
N GLN A 359 41.63 -17.78 -49.86
CA GLN A 359 42.64 -18.78 -50.24
C GLN A 359 44.15 -18.54 -49.98
N THR A 360 44.65 -19.38 -49.06
CA THR A 360 45.80 -20.32 -49.16
C THR A 360 47.24 -19.81 -49.37
N GLU A 361 48.08 -20.25 -48.43
CA GLU A 361 49.44 -20.84 -48.59
C GLU A 361 50.59 -20.12 -49.31
N GLN A 362 51.74 -20.22 -48.61
CA GLN A 362 53.11 -20.45 -49.10
C GLN A 362 54.00 -19.27 -49.58
N GLN A 363 55.14 -19.20 -48.89
CA GLN A 363 56.51 -18.97 -49.36
C GLN A 363 56.90 -17.66 -50.07
N GLY A 364 57.98 -17.06 -49.54
CA GLY A 364 59.04 -16.49 -50.36
C GLY A 364 59.22 -14.97 -50.29
N GLY A 365 60.25 -14.55 -49.55
CA GLY A 365 61.30 -13.61 -49.96
C GLY A 365 60.96 -12.24 -50.58
N GLY A 366 61.59 -11.19 -50.04
CA GLY A 366 62.23 -10.16 -50.88
C GLY A 366 61.78 -8.71 -50.70
N CYS A 367 62.64 -7.94 -50.04
CA CYS A 367 63.01 -6.52 -50.18
C CYS A 367 62.08 -5.46 -50.83
N ALA A 368 61.86 -4.40 -50.04
CA ALA A 368 62.31 -3.00 -50.23
C ALA A 368 62.19 -2.33 -51.61
N CYS A 369 61.46 -1.20 -51.63
CA CYS A 369 62.02 0.16 -51.75
C CYS A 369 60.99 1.19 -51.27
#